data_AF-A0A505H3G1-F1
#
_entry.id   AF-A0A505H3G1-F1
#
_cell.length_a   1.000
_cell.length_b   1.000
_cell.length_c   1.000
_cell.angle_alpha   90.00
_cell.angle_beta   90.00
_cell.angle_gamma   90.00
#
_symmetry.space_group_name_H-M   'P 1'
#
loop_
_entity.id
_entity.type
_entity.pdbx_description
1 polymer ?
#
loop_
_entity_poly.entity_id
_entity_poly.type
_entity_poly.pdbx_seq_one_letter_code
_entity_poly.pdbx_strand_id
1 'polypeptide(L)'
;MAESQRVFDAHFHIIDPAHPLVENNGYLPDPFTVADYVARVGGLSDSGHRGGVSDDRRGSPDPGTRDPGAPASAEPGPSDPAPAGTEPTPADAEPTPGLSDSAFTVVGGAIVSGSFQAFDQCYLVEALRRLGPTFAGVTQLPADTSDEHILALDAAGVRALRFNVARGGSADVGDLDRFARRVHDLAGWHTELYIDARTIDDDLAARIAALPAVGIDHLGMHRDGIDTLLRLVERGVKVKATGFGRVDLDPAEVIRRIVDTDPSALMVGTDLPSTRARRPFADTDLDLVREVLTPAEVDAVFWSNAADFYLGRRARTS
;
A
#
# COMPACT_ATOMS: atom_id res chain seq x y z
N MET A 1 5.06 -27.20 -17.10
CA MET A 1 4.73 -25.77 -16.98
C MET A 1 5.34 -25.32 -15.67
N ALA A 2 6.01 -24.16 -15.64
CA ALA A 2 6.40 -23.58 -14.36
C ALA A 2 5.14 -23.28 -13.53
N GLU A 3 5.21 -23.47 -12.22
CA GLU A 3 4.10 -23.09 -11.33
C GLU A 3 4.10 -21.57 -11.19
N SER A 4 2.92 -20.94 -11.30
CA SER A 4 2.79 -19.49 -11.16
C SER A 4 3.03 -19.10 -9.71
N GLN A 5 3.83 -18.06 -9.46
CA GLN A 5 4.10 -17.61 -8.11
C GLN A 5 2.82 -17.08 -7.47
N ARG A 6 2.39 -17.71 -6.37
CA ARG A 6 1.22 -17.27 -5.61
C ARG A 6 1.56 -15.98 -4.87
N VAL A 7 0.68 -14.99 -4.99
CA VAL A 7 0.85 -13.66 -4.39
C VAL A 7 -0.30 -13.35 -3.43
N PHE A 8 0.04 -12.84 -2.25
CA PHE A 8 -0.85 -12.09 -1.39
C PHE A 8 -0.53 -10.60 -1.59
N ASP A 9 -1.44 -9.84 -2.18
CA ASP A 9 -1.23 -8.41 -2.39
C ASP A 9 -1.46 -7.64 -1.07
N ALA A 10 -0.42 -7.44 -0.26
CA ALA A 10 -0.55 -6.85 1.09
C ALA A 10 -0.90 -5.35 1.09
N HIS A 11 -1.08 -4.72 -0.07
CA HIS A 11 -1.52 -3.32 -0.14
C HIS A 11 -2.12 -2.97 -1.49
N PHE A 12 -3.42 -2.74 -1.55
CA PHE A 12 -4.05 -2.01 -2.64
C PHE A 12 -5.26 -1.24 -2.14
N HIS A 13 -5.70 -0.25 -2.91
CA HIS A 13 -6.86 0.57 -2.64
C HIS A 13 -8.01 0.18 -3.59
N ILE A 14 -9.24 0.20 -3.10
CA ILE A 14 -10.45 0.18 -3.92
C ILE A 14 -11.12 1.55 -3.78
N ILE A 15 -11.49 2.15 -4.91
CA ILE A 15 -12.03 3.50 -5.04
C ILE A 15 -13.30 3.39 -5.88
N ASP A 16 -14.37 2.89 -5.26
CA ASP A 16 -15.66 2.65 -5.92
C ASP A 16 -16.49 3.95 -5.92
N PRO A 17 -16.85 4.51 -7.09
CA PRO A 17 -17.52 5.81 -7.20
C PRO A 17 -18.97 5.82 -6.70
N ALA A 18 -19.51 4.67 -6.28
CA ALA A 18 -20.79 4.60 -5.58
C ALA A 18 -20.71 5.08 -4.12
N HIS A 19 -19.50 5.24 -3.56
CA HIS A 19 -19.26 5.62 -2.17
C HIS A 19 -18.58 7.00 -2.08
N PRO A 20 -18.84 7.79 -1.03
CA PRO A 20 -18.36 9.17 -0.94
C PRO A 20 -16.85 9.24 -0.72
N LEU A 21 -16.20 10.22 -1.36
CA LEU A 21 -14.81 10.56 -1.14
C LEU A 21 -14.69 11.98 -0.55
N VAL A 22 -13.70 12.17 0.31
CA VAL A 22 -13.30 13.45 0.89
C VAL A 22 -11.97 13.86 0.28
N GLU A 23 -11.91 15.06 -0.29
CA GLU A 23 -10.66 15.62 -0.80
C GLU A 23 -9.65 15.80 0.34
N ASN A 24 -8.39 15.41 0.10
CA ASN A 24 -7.32 15.58 1.08
C ASN A 24 -6.12 16.28 0.43
N ASN A 25 -5.79 17.47 0.93
CA ASN A 25 -4.68 18.31 0.45
C ASN A 25 -4.69 18.54 -1.07
N GLY A 26 -5.81 19.02 -1.64
CA GLY A 26 -5.90 19.29 -3.09
C GLY A 26 -6.08 18.05 -3.97
N TYR A 27 -6.21 16.85 -3.38
CA TYR A 27 -6.22 15.59 -4.10
C TYR A 27 -7.47 14.74 -3.85
N LEU A 28 -8.12 14.37 -4.94
CA LEU A 28 -9.14 13.34 -5.04
C LEU A 28 -8.68 12.32 -6.10
N PRO A 29 -8.69 11.01 -5.82
CA PRO A 29 -8.26 10.00 -6.79
C PRO A 29 -9.32 9.70 -7.84
N ASP A 30 -8.87 9.24 -9.01
CA ASP A 30 -9.75 8.64 -10.02
C ASP A 30 -10.35 7.30 -9.52
N PRO A 31 -11.53 6.88 -10.05
CA PRO A 31 -12.13 5.59 -9.73
C PRO A 31 -11.23 4.40 -10.04
N PHE A 32 -11.26 3.39 -9.17
CA PHE A 32 -10.58 2.11 -9.35
C PHE A 32 -11.34 1.03 -8.57
N THR A 33 -12.24 0.34 -9.26
CA THR A 33 -13.19 -0.59 -8.66
C THR A 33 -12.58 -1.98 -8.43
N VAL A 34 -13.33 -2.86 -7.76
CA VAL A 34 -12.98 -4.28 -7.65
C VAL A 34 -12.83 -4.93 -9.03
N ALA A 35 -13.60 -4.51 -10.04
CA ALA A 35 -13.48 -5.06 -11.39
C ALA A 35 -12.17 -4.62 -12.05
N ASP A 36 -11.76 -3.36 -11.87
CA ASP A 36 -10.51 -2.82 -12.40
C ASP A 36 -9.30 -3.48 -11.73
N TYR A 37 -9.37 -3.69 -10.41
CA TYR A 37 -8.36 -4.45 -9.66
C TYR A 37 -8.22 -5.89 -10.19
N VAL A 38 -9.33 -6.64 -10.28
CA VAL A 38 -9.32 -8.04 -10.76
C VAL A 38 -8.78 -8.12 -12.20
N ALA A 39 -9.17 -7.19 -13.08
CA ALA A 39 -8.63 -7.13 -14.44
C ALA A 39 -7.12 -6.82 -14.45
N ARG A 40 -6.66 -5.87 -13.63
CA ARG A 40 -5.24 -5.47 -13.55
C ARG A 40 -4.34 -6.56 -12.99
N VAL A 41 -4.78 -7.31 -11.98
CA VAL A 41 -4.00 -8.43 -11.42
C VAL A 41 -4.15 -9.72 -12.21
N GLY A 42 -5.22 -9.90 -12.98
CA GLY A 42 -5.33 -11.00 -13.95
C GLY A 42 -4.22 -10.98 -15.00
N GLY A 43 -3.83 -9.79 -15.46
CA GLY A 43 -2.72 -9.60 -16.40
C GLY A 43 -1.35 -10.06 -15.88
N LEU A 44 -1.15 -10.13 -14.54
CA LEU A 44 0.09 -10.63 -13.93
C LEU A 44 0.32 -12.12 -14.23
N SER A 45 -0.75 -12.86 -14.50
CA SER A 45 -0.69 -14.29 -14.85
C SER A 45 -0.42 -14.53 -16.34
N ASP A 46 -0.49 -13.49 -17.18
CA ASP A 46 -0.33 -13.53 -18.64
C ASP A 46 1.04 -13.01 -19.13
N SER A 47 1.99 -12.73 -18.22
CA SER A 47 3.26 -12.04 -18.52
C SER A 47 4.18 -12.78 -19.51
N GLY A 48 3.92 -14.05 -19.81
CA GLY A 48 4.58 -14.79 -20.90
C GLY A 48 4.20 -14.35 -22.32
N HIS A 49 3.26 -13.42 -22.52
CA HIS A 49 2.90 -12.97 -23.87
C HIS A 49 2.28 -11.57 -23.99
N ARG A 50 3.13 -10.51 -24.00
CA ARG A 50 2.86 -9.29 -24.80
C ARG A 50 4.07 -8.36 -24.95
N GLY A 51 4.74 -8.42 -26.11
CA GLY A 51 5.40 -7.25 -26.67
C GLY A 51 4.35 -6.17 -27.00
N GLY A 52 4.72 -4.90 -26.81
CA GLY A 52 3.73 -3.82 -26.69
C GLY A 52 2.99 -3.42 -27.97
N VAL A 53 1.82 -2.82 -27.78
CA VAL A 53 1.19 -1.86 -28.70
C VAL A 53 0.56 -0.75 -27.87
N SER A 54 1.07 0.47 -28.02
CA SER A 54 0.38 1.69 -27.59
C SER A 54 -0.66 2.08 -28.66
N ASP A 55 -1.96 2.03 -28.35
CA ASP A 55 -3.00 2.57 -29.24
C ASP A 55 -3.12 4.09 -29.02
N ASP A 56 -2.42 4.82 -29.87
CA ASP A 56 -2.28 6.27 -29.80
C ASP A 56 -3.44 6.97 -30.54
N ARG A 57 -4.60 7.10 -29.87
CA ARG A 57 -5.77 7.82 -30.42
C ARG A 57 -6.60 8.56 -29.38
N ARG A 58 -6.48 9.90 -29.41
CA ARG A 58 -7.62 10.83 -29.29
C ARG A 58 -7.23 12.20 -29.87
N GLY A 59 -7.95 12.64 -30.91
CA GLY A 59 -7.73 13.95 -31.54
C GLY A 59 -8.50 15.07 -30.84
N SER A 60 -7.95 16.28 -30.91
CA SER A 60 -8.63 17.53 -30.53
C SER A 60 -9.77 17.89 -31.50
N PRO A 61 -10.67 18.80 -31.10
CA PRO A 61 -10.53 20.16 -31.61
C PRO A 61 -10.77 21.30 -30.58
N ASP A 62 -10.39 22.51 -30.98
CA ASP A 62 -10.34 23.78 -30.22
C ASP A 62 -11.52 24.73 -30.64
N PRO A 63 -11.64 26.03 -30.28
CA PRO A 63 -12.50 26.48 -29.17
C PRO A 63 -13.49 27.64 -29.51
N GLY A 64 -14.29 28.05 -28.52
CA GLY A 64 -15.02 29.34 -28.46
C GLY A 64 -16.37 29.24 -27.73
N THR A 65 -16.86 30.21 -26.94
CA THR A 65 -16.37 31.54 -26.50
C THR A 65 -17.10 31.97 -25.20
N ARG A 66 -16.39 32.67 -24.29
CA ARG A 66 -16.76 33.75 -23.32
C ARG A 66 -18.26 34.03 -22.96
N ASP A 67 -18.68 34.57 -21.80
CA ASP A 67 -18.16 34.98 -20.45
C ASP A 67 -19.26 35.89 -19.81
N PRO A 68 -19.33 36.31 -18.50
CA PRO A 68 -18.79 35.83 -17.20
C PRO A 68 -19.90 35.53 -16.14
N GLY A 69 -19.53 35.27 -14.86
CA GLY A 69 -20.43 35.40 -13.69
C GLY A 69 -19.85 34.94 -12.33
N ALA A 70 -19.29 35.86 -11.53
CA ALA A 70 -18.68 35.61 -10.20
C ALA A 70 -19.59 36.09 -9.02
N PRO A 71 -19.36 35.65 -7.75
CA PRO A 71 -18.30 36.19 -6.85
C PRO A 71 -17.44 35.09 -6.17
N ALA A 72 -16.13 35.26 -5.90
CA ALA A 72 -15.47 36.01 -4.80
C ALA A 72 -15.73 35.42 -3.38
N SER A 73 -14.76 35.12 -2.49
CA SER A 73 -13.30 35.39 -2.44
C SER A 73 -12.55 34.40 -1.51
N ALA A 74 -11.27 34.11 -1.79
CA ALA A 74 -10.25 33.72 -0.79
C ALA A 74 -8.83 33.96 -1.40
N GLU A 75 -7.84 34.37 -0.58
CA GLU A 75 -6.54 34.85 -1.07
C GLU A 75 -5.50 33.74 -1.34
N PRO A 76 -4.53 33.96 -2.26
CA PRO A 76 -3.60 32.92 -2.70
C PRO A 76 -2.37 32.75 -1.78
N GLY A 77 -2.02 31.49 -1.51
CA GLY A 77 -0.70 31.10 -1.01
C GLY A 77 0.39 31.18 -2.11
N PRO A 78 1.68 31.09 -1.75
CA PRO A 78 2.78 31.36 -2.67
C PRO A 78 2.86 30.36 -3.84
N SER A 79 3.16 30.89 -5.02
CA SER A 79 3.30 30.17 -6.28
C SER A 79 4.55 29.30 -6.36
N ASP A 80 4.40 28.04 -6.79
CA ASP A 80 5.51 27.21 -7.25
C ASP A 80 6.15 27.77 -8.54
N PRO A 81 7.48 27.64 -8.73
CA PRO A 81 8.17 28.11 -9.92
C PRO A 81 7.89 27.22 -11.15
N ALA A 82 7.78 27.84 -12.32
CA ALA A 82 7.58 27.14 -13.60
C ALA A 82 8.79 26.27 -13.97
N PRO A 83 8.59 25.11 -14.64
CA PRO A 83 9.68 24.26 -15.10
C PRO A 83 10.46 24.92 -16.25
N ALA A 84 11.79 24.89 -16.14
CA ALA A 84 12.69 25.32 -17.20
C ALA A 84 13.50 24.12 -17.73
N GLY A 85 13.76 24.10 -19.04
CA GLY A 85 14.83 23.31 -19.65
C GLY A 85 14.48 21.87 -20.07
N THR A 86 14.43 21.66 -21.39
CA THR A 86 14.60 20.35 -22.03
C THR A 86 16.03 19.85 -21.90
N GLU A 87 16.23 18.59 -21.52
CA GLU A 87 17.47 17.82 -21.74
C GLU A 87 17.15 16.35 -22.16
N PRO A 88 18.09 15.61 -22.76
CA PRO A 88 17.77 14.67 -23.84
C PRO A 88 17.50 13.22 -23.45
N THR A 89 16.83 12.51 -24.36
CA THR A 89 16.62 11.05 -24.32
C THR A 89 17.93 10.26 -24.56
N PRO A 90 18.30 9.32 -23.68
CA PRO A 90 19.25 8.26 -24.02
C PRO A 90 18.53 7.16 -24.80
N ALA A 91 18.91 6.99 -26.07
CA ALA A 91 18.77 5.70 -26.74
C ALA A 91 19.98 4.80 -26.40
N ASP A 92 19.90 3.53 -26.78
CA ASP A 92 20.96 2.51 -26.72
C ASP A 92 21.31 1.96 -25.32
N ALA A 93 20.46 1.04 -24.85
CA ALA A 93 20.83 -0.02 -23.91
C ALA A 93 20.30 -1.38 -24.40
N GLU A 94 21.22 -2.32 -24.66
CA GLU A 94 21.00 -3.68 -25.16
C GLU A 94 22.02 -4.61 -24.47
N PRO A 95 21.70 -5.86 -24.15
CA PRO A 95 20.50 -6.32 -23.44
C PRO A 95 20.86 -7.19 -22.20
N THR A 96 19.95 -7.31 -21.23
CA THR A 96 20.13 -8.25 -20.10
C THR A 96 19.37 -9.55 -20.35
N PRO A 97 20.04 -10.70 -20.53
CA PRO A 97 19.36 -11.99 -20.73
C PRO A 97 18.98 -12.62 -19.39
N GLY A 98 17.68 -12.67 -19.07
CA GLY A 98 17.25 -13.32 -17.83
C GLY A 98 15.82 -13.09 -17.33
N LEU A 99 14.89 -12.57 -18.15
CA LEU A 99 13.48 -12.49 -17.73
C LEU A 99 12.95 -13.90 -17.44
N SER A 100 12.65 -14.16 -16.17
CA SER A 100 12.06 -15.44 -15.75
C SER A 100 10.61 -15.50 -16.20
N ASP A 101 10.31 -16.44 -17.10
CA ASP A 101 9.00 -16.82 -17.68
C ASP A 101 7.90 -17.17 -16.65
N SER A 102 8.18 -16.99 -15.36
CA SER A 102 7.28 -17.32 -14.26
C SER A 102 6.26 -16.21 -14.04
N ALA A 103 5.01 -16.51 -14.33
CA ALA A 103 3.86 -15.66 -14.06
C ALA A 103 3.62 -15.44 -12.55
N PHE A 104 2.87 -14.40 -12.20
CA PHE A 104 2.38 -14.16 -10.84
C PHE A 104 0.86 -14.30 -10.79
N THR A 105 0.32 -14.95 -9.75
CA THR A 105 -1.13 -15.07 -9.55
C THR A 105 -1.52 -14.59 -8.15
N VAL A 106 -2.24 -13.47 -8.10
CA VAL A 106 -2.83 -12.95 -6.86
C VAL A 106 -3.98 -13.86 -6.42
N VAL A 107 -3.88 -14.42 -5.21
CA VAL A 107 -4.90 -15.33 -4.64
C VAL A 107 -5.40 -14.89 -3.26
N GLY A 108 -4.96 -13.72 -2.79
CA GLY A 108 -5.40 -13.02 -1.58
C GLY A 108 -4.81 -11.61 -1.54
N GLY A 109 -5.16 -10.81 -0.55
CA GLY A 109 -4.61 -9.46 -0.40
C GLY A 109 -5.27 -8.62 0.69
N ALA A 110 -4.79 -7.39 0.87
CA ALA A 110 -5.29 -6.44 1.85
C ALA A 110 -5.78 -5.16 1.16
N ILE A 111 -7.10 -4.90 1.27
CA ILE A 111 -7.73 -3.65 0.84
C ILE A 111 -7.46 -2.60 1.91
N VAL A 112 -6.67 -1.60 1.57
CA VAL A 112 -6.26 -0.53 2.48
C VAL A 112 -7.14 0.69 2.29
N SER A 113 -7.67 1.26 3.38
CA SER A 113 -8.32 2.57 3.34
C SER A 113 -7.33 3.66 2.98
N GLY A 114 -7.67 4.41 1.93
CA GLY A 114 -7.01 5.65 1.58
C GLY A 114 -7.55 6.81 2.43
N SER A 115 -6.71 7.82 2.67
CA SER A 115 -7.12 9.00 3.46
C SER A 115 -8.37 9.72 2.92
N PHE A 116 -8.65 9.55 1.62
CA PHE A 116 -9.80 10.12 0.92
C PHE A 116 -11.12 9.40 1.20
N GLN A 117 -11.11 8.26 1.90
CA GLN A 117 -12.32 7.59 2.39
C GLN A 117 -12.74 8.02 3.80
N ALA A 118 -11.94 8.88 4.45
CA ALA A 118 -12.16 9.34 5.82
C ALA A 118 -12.47 8.18 6.78
N PHE A 119 -13.71 8.03 7.24
CA PHE A 119 -14.13 6.93 8.12
C PHE A 119 -15.24 6.06 7.50
N ASP A 120 -15.53 6.21 6.19
CA ASP A 120 -16.50 5.32 5.54
C ASP A 120 -15.97 3.88 5.48
N GLN A 121 -16.85 2.94 5.82
CA GLN A 121 -16.59 1.51 5.83
C GLN A 121 -17.40 0.76 4.77
N CYS A 122 -18.38 1.42 4.14
CA CYS A 122 -19.35 0.78 3.26
C CYS A 122 -18.68 0.18 2.03
N TYR A 123 -17.82 0.97 1.36
CA TYR A 123 -17.06 0.49 0.20
C TYR A 123 -16.15 -0.70 0.56
N LEU A 124 -15.53 -0.68 1.75
CA LEU A 124 -14.57 -1.70 2.20
C LEU A 124 -15.27 -3.04 2.43
N VAL A 125 -16.36 -3.03 3.20
CA VAL A 125 -17.18 -4.22 3.46
C VAL A 125 -17.76 -4.79 2.16
N GLU A 126 -18.21 -3.93 1.24
CA GLU A 126 -18.69 -4.38 -0.05
C GLU A 126 -17.58 -5.00 -0.92
N ALA A 127 -16.40 -4.37 -0.96
CA ALA A 127 -15.26 -4.87 -1.73
C ALA A 127 -14.76 -6.22 -1.20
N LEU A 128 -14.67 -6.40 0.12
CA LEU A 128 -14.34 -7.68 0.75
C LEU A 128 -15.36 -8.78 0.39
N ARG A 129 -16.66 -8.45 0.42
CA ARG A 129 -17.72 -9.39 0.01
C ARG A 129 -17.60 -9.79 -1.47
N ARG A 130 -17.14 -8.90 -2.35
CA ARG A 130 -16.93 -9.17 -3.79
C ARG A 130 -15.65 -9.99 -4.05
N LEU A 131 -14.56 -9.73 -3.32
CA LEU A 131 -13.25 -10.38 -3.50
C LEU A 131 -13.13 -11.73 -2.76
N GLY A 132 -13.87 -11.93 -1.68
CA GLY A 132 -13.97 -13.22 -0.98
C GLY A 132 -12.97 -13.41 0.17
N PRO A 133 -12.96 -14.61 0.79
CA PRO A 133 -12.41 -14.80 2.13
C PRO A 133 -10.88 -14.76 2.23
N THR A 134 -10.14 -14.83 1.13
CA THR A 134 -8.67 -14.67 1.14
C THR A 134 -8.22 -13.21 1.13
N PHE A 135 -9.16 -12.27 1.10
CA PHE A 135 -8.90 -10.84 1.22
C PHE A 135 -9.25 -10.33 2.62
N ALA A 136 -8.47 -9.35 3.09
CA ALA A 136 -8.61 -8.70 4.37
C ALA A 136 -8.79 -7.18 4.20
N GLY A 137 -9.52 -6.54 5.12
CA GLY A 137 -9.63 -5.08 5.16
C GLY A 137 -8.64 -4.47 6.13
N VAL A 138 -8.06 -3.33 5.77
CA VAL A 138 -7.31 -2.45 6.65
C VAL A 138 -8.02 -1.11 6.67
N THR A 139 -8.49 -0.67 7.83
CA THR A 139 -9.33 0.53 7.97
C THR A 139 -8.69 1.61 8.82
N GLN A 140 -9.25 2.82 8.79
CA GLN A 140 -9.02 3.88 9.78
C GLN A 140 -10.37 4.22 10.45
N LEU A 141 -10.36 4.45 11.77
CA LEU A 141 -11.56 4.64 12.60
C LEU A 141 -11.36 5.76 13.63
N PRO A 142 -12.42 6.44 14.08
CA PRO A 142 -12.41 7.28 15.28
C PRO A 142 -12.03 6.47 16.54
N ALA A 143 -11.24 7.05 17.45
CA ALA A 143 -10.78 6.35 18.66
C ALA A 143 -11.91 5.98 19.65
N ASP A 144 -13.07 6.62 19.54
CA ASP A 144 -14.30 6.38 20.30
C ASP A 144 -15.27 5.39 19.62
N THR A 145 -14.92 4.82 18.45
CA THR A 145 -15.70 3.77 17.78
C THR A 145 -16.04 2.65 18.76
N SER A 146 -17.28 2.16 18.77
CA SER A 146 -17.76 1.15 19.73
C SER A 146 -17.17 -0.24 19.48
N ASP A 147 -17.07 -1.06 20.54
CA ASP A 147 -16.60 -2.44 20.43
C ASP A 147 -17.49 -3.28 19.48
N GLU A 148 -18.80 -3.06 19.52
CA GLU A 148 -19.78 -3.68 18.62
C GLU A 148 -19.48 -3.38 17.14
N HIS A 149 -19.12 -2.13 16.81
CA HIS A 149 -18.79 -1.76 15.44
C HIS A 149 -17.46 -2.38 14.98
N ILE A 150 -16.45 -2.44 15.85
CA ILE A 150 -15.17 -3.10 15.57
C ILE A 150 -15.39 -4.60 15.30
N LEU A 151 -16.19 -5.27 16.13
CA LEU A 151 -16.54 -6.69 15.95
C LEU A 151 -17.38 -6.95 14.68
N ALA A 152 -18.26 -6.03 14.31
CA ALA A 152 -19.01 -6.12 13.05
C ALA A 152 -18.08 -6.01 11.83
N LEU A 153 -17.08 -5.13 11.88
CA LEU A 153 -16.04 -5.03 10.84
C LEU A 153 -15.13 -6.27 10.82
N ASP A 154 -14.82 -6.89 11.96
CA ASP A 154 -14.05 -8.14 11.99
C ASP A 154 -14.85 -9.29 11.36
N ALA A 155 -16.15 -9.39 11.65
CA ALA A 155 -17.03 -10.35 10.98
C ALA A 155 -17.10 -10.12 9.45
N ALA A 156 -17.00 -8.87 8.99
CA ALA A 156 -16.94 -8.51 7.57
C ALA A 156 -15.57 -8.77 6.89
N GLY A 157 -14.51 -9.08 7.66
CA GLY A 157 -13.18 -9.38 7.13
C GLY A 157 -12.12 -8.28 7.32
N VAL A 158 -12.40 -7.23 8.08
CA VAL A 158 -11.38 -6.23 8.47
C VAL A 158 -10.44 -6.84 9.50
N ARG A 159 -9.12 -6.67 9.35
CA ARG A 159 -8.10 -7.34 10.15
C ARG A 159 -7.08 -6.41 10.79
N ALA A 160 -7.16 -5.11 10.50
CA ALA A 160 -6.13 -4.14 10.85
C ALA A 160 -6.67 -2.71 10.95
N LEU A 161 -6.01 -1.91 11.79
CA LEU A 161 -6.25 -0.47 11.95
C LEU A 161 -5.01 0.30 11.47
N ARG A 162 -5.18 1.25 10.55
CA ARG A 162 -4.10 2.05 9.94
C ARG A 162 -4.10 3.48 10.45
N PHE A 163 -2.91 3.96 10.77
CA PHE A 163 -2.67 5.35 11.15
C PHE A 163 -1.73 6.03 10.15
N ASN A 164 -2.04 7.28 9.82
CA ASN A 164 -1.16 8.15 9.06
C ASN A 164 -0.47 9.11 10.03
N VAL A 165 0.83 8.90 10.27
CA VAL A 165 1.60 9.61 11.30
C VAL A 165 2.39 10.78 10.69
N ALA A 166 2.06 11.20 9.46
CA ALA A 166 2.90 12.11 8.67
C ALA A 166 3.16 13.50 9.29
N ARG A 167 2.32 13.98 10.22
CA ARG A 167 2.58 15.10 11.14
C ARG A 167 1.74 14.92 12.41
N GLY A 168 2.35 14.73 13.57
CA GLY A 168 1.63 14.52 14.84
C GLY A 168 2.40 15.00 16.07
N GLY A 169 1.67 15.38 17.12
CA GLY A 169 2.22 15.71 18.44
C GLY A 169 2.17 14.52 19.41
N SER A 170 2.64 14.72 20.63
CA SER A 170 2.69 13.65 21.65
C SER A 170 1.32 13.15 22.13
N ALA A 171 0.26 13.96 21.97
CA ALA A 171 -1.11 13.55 22.30
C ALA A 171 -1.64 12.48 21.32
N ASP A 172 -1.47 12.72 20.02
CA ASP A 172 -1.95 11.84 18.95
C ASP A 172 -1.34 10.43 19.04
N VAL A 173 -0.07 10.35 19.43
CA VAL A 173 0.67 9.08 19.64
C VAL A 173 0.14 8.30 20.86
N GLY A 174 -0.33 8.99 21.90
CA GLY A 174 -0.90 8.36 23.10
C GLY A 174 -2.26 7.73 22.81
N ASP A 175 -3.12 8.43 22.07
CA ASP A 175 -4.41 7.89 21.65
C ASP A 175 -4.26 6.76 20.62
N LEU A 176 -3.26 6.83 19.74
CA LEU A 176 -2.86 5.74 18.85
C LEU A 176 -2.53 4.46 19.63
N ASP A 177 -1.62 4.52 20.61
CA ASP A 177 -1.20 3.34 21.38
C ASP A 177 -2.38 2.69 22.12
N ARG A 178 -3.20 3.52 22.78
CA ARG A 178 -4.39 3.06 23.50
C ARG A 178 -5.41 2.41 22.56
N PHE A 179 -5.68 3.00 21.41
CA PHE A 179 -6.67 2.48 20.48
C PHE A 179 -6.18 1.22 19.78
N ALA A 180 -4.92 1.20 19.33
CA ALA A 180 -4.26 0.01 18.78
C ALA A 180 -4.34 -1.20 19.73
N ARG A 181 -4.02 -1.01 21.02
CA ARG A 181 -4.13 -2.09 22.04
C ARG A 181 -5.56 -2.56 22.22
N ARG A 182 -6.54 -1.64 22.36
CA ARG A 182 -7.96 -1.99 22.50
C ARG A 182 -8.47 -2.83 21.33
N VAL A 183 -8.17 -2.43 20.09
CA VAL A 183 -8.64 -3.12 18.88
C VAL A 183 -7.93 -4.48 18.72
N HIS A 184 -6.64 -4.56 19.09
CA HIS A 184 -5.93 -5.84 19.16
C HIS A 184 -6.54 -6.78 20.22
N ASP A 185 -6.82 -6.31 21.44
CA ASP A 185 -7.35 -7.15 22.51
C ASP A 185 -8.79 -7.62 22.23
N LEU A 186 -9.57 -6.81 21.50
CA LEU A 186 -10.95 -7.12 21.13
C LEU A 186 -11.09 -8.07 19.93
N ALA A 187 -10.29 -7.87 18.87
CA ALA A 187 -10.46 -8.55 17.58
C ALA A 187 -9.16 -9.16 17.01
N GLY A 188 -8.04 -9.05 17.73
CA GLY A 188 -6.72 -9.51 17.31
C GLY A 188 -6.11 -8.69 16.16
N TRP A 189 -6.63 -7.50 15.87
CA TRP A 189 -6.16 -6.70 14.73
C TRP A 189 -4.75 -6.18 14.96
N HIS A 190 -3.94 -6.17 13.90
CA HIS A 190 -2.64 -5.50 13.92
C HIS A 190 -2.78 -4.02 13.55
N THR A 191 -1.74 -3.24 13.86
CA THR A 191 -1.65 -1.83 13.50
C THR A 191 -0.86 -1.67 12.21
N GLU A 192 -1.31 -0.83 11.28
CA GLU A 192 -0.52 -0.40 10.13
C GLU A 192 -0.11 1.07 10.26
N LEU A 193 1.13 1.39 9.89
CA LEU A 193 1.68 2.74 9.99
C LEU A 193 2.15 3.23 8.62
N TYR A 194 1.48 4.27 8.13
CA TYR A 194 2.01 5.11 7.07
C TYR A 194 2.86 6.22 7.72
N ILE A 195 4.18 6.03 7.67
CA ILE A 195 5.17 6.86 8.36
C ILE A 195 6.51 6.84 7.60
N ASP A 196 7.21 7.97 7.57
CA ASP A 196 8.59 8.06 7.10
C ASP A 196 9.51 7.64 8.26
N ALA A 197 10.35 6.60 8.05
CA ALA A 197 11.14 6.04 9.14
C ALA A 197 12.18 7.02 9.74
N ARG A 198 12.47 8.14 9.06
CA ARG A 198 13.31 9.23 9.59
C ARG A 198 12.64 10.05 10.70
N THR A 199 11.31 10.09 10.74
CA THR A 199 10.56 10.87 11.75
C THR A 199 10.27 10.06 13.01
N ILE A 200 10.79 8.84 13.10
CA ILE A 200 10.66 7.97 14.27
C ILE A 200 11.84 8.24 15.21
N ASP A 201 11.58 8.99 16.28
CA ASP A 201 12.49 9.14 17.41
C ASP A 201 12.50 7.88 18.31
N ASP A 202 13.39 7.83 19.30
CA ASP A 202 13.56 6.67 20.17
C ASP A 202 12.30 6.39 21.03
N ASP A 203 11.55 7.43 21.42
CA ASP A 203 10.31 7.29 22.20
C ASP A 203 9.19 6.68 21.34
N LEU A 204 9.04 7.12 20.09
CA LEU A 204 8.09 6.54 19.14
C LEU A 204 8.52 5.13 18.71
N ALA A 205 9.81 4.89 18.49
CA ALA A 205 10.35 3.56 18.19
C ALA A 205 10.03 2.56 19.32
N ALA A 206 10.25 2.96 20.57
CA ALA A 206 9.95 2.14 21.75
C ALA A 206 8.45 1.84 21.88
N ARG A 207 7.57 2.79 21.55
CA ARG A 207 6.11 2.58 21.53
C ARG A 207 5.69 1.61 20.43
N ILE A 208 6.16 1.82 19.19
CA ILE A 208 5.89 0.94 18.05
C ILE A 208 6.34 -0.50 18.36
N ALA A 209 7.56 -0.68 18.87
CA ALA A 209 8.11 -1.98 19.28
C ALA A 209 7.43 -2.62 20.52
N ALA A 210 6.51 -1.90 21.18
CA ALA A 210 5.72 -2.38 22.31
C ALA A 210 4.24 -2.60 21.97
N LEU A 211 3.81 -2.30 20.74
CA LEU A 211 2.48 -2.65 20.24
C LEU A 211 2.39 -4.17 19.96
N PRO A 212 1.20 -4.80 20.08
CA PRO A 212 1.11 -6.27 19.99
C PRO A 212 1.44 -6.86 18.61
N ALA A 213 1.14 -6.13 17.54
CA ALA A 213 1.45 -6.49 16.15
C ALA A 213 1.41 -5.24 15.26
N VAL A 214 2.46 -5.01 14.47
CA VAL A 214 2.60 -3.80 13.63
C VAL A 214 3.13 -4.13 12.23
N GLY A 215 2.58 -3.47 11.21
CA GLY A 215 3.14 -3.35 9.87
C GLY A 215 3.51 -1.89 9.54
N ILE A 216 4.62 -1.68 8.83
CA ILE A 216 5.02 -0.37 8.26
C ILE A 216 4.89 -0.42 6.74
N ASP A 217 4.25 0.60 6.17
CA ASP A 217 4.06 0.70 4.72
C ASP A 217 5.35 1.12 3.98
N HIS A 218 5.43 0.75 2.70
CA HIS A 218 6.35 1.33 1.71
C HIS A 218 7.84 1.38 2.11
N LEU A 219 8.37 0.29 2.66
CA LEU A 219 9.80 0.14 3.04
C LEU A 219 10.34 1.27 3.95
N GLY A 220 9.50 1.94 4.75
CA GLY A 220 9.92 3.08 5.58
C GLY A 220 10.23 4.38 4.81
N MET A 221 9.91 4.41 3.51
CA MET A 221 9.90 5.56 2.60
C MET A 221 11.23 6.26 2.25
N HIS A 222 12.25 6.28 3.10
CA HIS A 222 13.48 7.02 2.83
C HIS A 222 14.76 6.38 3.40
N ARG A 223 15.87 6.47 2.65
CA ARG A 223 17.16 5.83 2.96
C ARG A 223 17.72 6.17 4.36
N ASP A 224 17.72 7.44 4.76
CA ASP A 224 18.20 7.85 6.10
C ASP A 224 17.36 7.26 7.27
N GLY A 225 16.20 6.64 6.99
CA GLY A 225 15.35 5.96 7.98
C GLY A 225 15.59 4.44 8.06
N ILE A 226 16.39 3.84 7.17
CA ILE A 226 16.56 2.37 7.07
C ILE A 226 17.03 1.78 8.40
N ASP A 227 18.03 2.36 9.05
CA ASP A 227 18.56 1.78 10.29
C ASP A 227 17.52 1.80 11.43
N THR A 228 16.62 2.79 11.45
CA THR A 228 15.49 2.84 12.39
C THR A 228 14.42 1.80 12.04
N LEU A 229 14.13 1.59 10.74
CA LEU A 229 13.26 0.53 10.28
C LEU A 229 13.78 -0.86 10.67
N LEU A 230 15.08 -1.13 10.48
CA LEU A 230 15.68 -2.42 10.82
C LEU A 230 15.67 -2.69 12.34
N ARG A 231 15.91 -1.68 13.18
CA ARG A 231 15.73 -1.80 14.66
C ARG A 231 14.29 -2.13 15.06
N LEU A 232 13.30 -1.80 14.23
CA LEU A 232 11.90 -2.20 14.45
C LEU A 232 11.63 -3.62 13.91
N VAL A 233 12.24 -4.01 12.79
CA VAL A 233 12.20 -5.39 12.25
C VAL A 233 12.79 -6.39 13.24
N GLU A 234 13.92 -6.08 13.89
CA GLU A 234 14.51 -6.86 15.00
C GLU A 234 13.53 -7.10 16.18
N ARG A 235 12.47 -6.29 16.26
CA ARG A 235 11.44 -6.35 17.30
C ARG A 235 10.13 -6.97 16.80
N GLY A 236 10.14 -7.56 15.60
CA GLY A 236 9.02 -8.28 15.00
C GLY A 236 8.06 -7.42 14.18
N VAL A 237 8.38 -6.14 13.93
CA VAL A 237 7.57 -5.26 13.08
C VAL A 237 7.66 -5.73 11.63
N LYS A 238 6.50 -5.87 10.98
CA LYS A 238 6.37 -6.29 9.58
C LYS A 238 6.52 -5.09 8.65
N VAL A 239 6.96 -5.32 7.42
CA VAL A 239 7.23 -4.26 6.44
C VAL A 239 6.66 -4.63 5.08
N LYS A 240 6.00 -3.68 4.43
CA LYS A 240 5.49 -3.86 3.08
C LYS A 240 6.50 -3.43 2.02
N ALA A 241 6.88 -4.35 1.14
CA ALA A 241 7.55 -4.09 -0.12
C ALA A 241 6.50 -3.60 -1.14
N THR A 242 6.14 -2.32 -1.03
CA THR A 242 5.07 -1.67 -1.81
C THR A 242 5.47 -0.25 -2.21
N GLY A 243 4.83 0.31 -3.24
CA GLY A 243 4.94 1.75 -3.54
C GLY A 243 6.34 2.22 -3.96
N PHE A 244 7.11 1.44 -4.73
CA PHE A 244 8.47 1.82 -5.12
C PHE A 244 8.54 3.15 -5.91
N GLY A 245 7.44 3.61 -6.51
CA GLY A 245 7.32 4.93 -7.12
C GLY A 245 7.07 6.11 -6.17
N ARG A 246 7.02 5.90 -4.84
CA ARG A 246 6.85 6.98 -3.83
C ARG A 246 7.97 7.06 -2.78
N VAL A 247 8.99 6.20 -2.87
CA VAL A 247 10.12 6.13 -1.90
C VAL A 247 11.36 6.87 -2.40
N ASP A 248 12.29 7.17 -1.49
CA ASP A 248 13.64 7.71 -1.76
C ASP A 248 14.70 6.81 -1.09
N LEU A 249 14.81 5.60 -1.63
CA LEU A 249 15.74 4.52 -1.27
C LEU A 249 15.87 3.55 -2.45
N ASP A 250 16.85 2.65 -2.40
CA ASP A 250 16.91 1.49 -3.31
C ASP A 250 16.04 0.35 -2.74
N PRO A 251 14.94 -0.06 -3.41
CA PRO A 251 14.10 -1.15 -2.92
C PRO A 251 14.86 -2.47 -2.81
N ALA A 252 15.80 -2.78 -3.71
CA ALA A 252 16.53 -4.03 -3.72
C ALA A 252 17.47 -4.15 -2.51
N GLU A 253 18.21 -3.08 -2.19
CA GLU A 253 19.05 -3.03 -0.98
C GLU A 253 18.21 -3.25 0.28
N VAL A 254 17.10 -2.50 0.40
CA VAL A 254 16.28 -2.51 1.62
C VAL A 254 15.53 -3.83 1.80
N ILE A 255 15.03 -4.44 0.71
CA ILE A 255 14.43 -5.78 0.72
C ILE A 255 15.41 -6.81 1.28
N ARG A 256 16.65 -6.84 0.75
CA ARG A 256 17.68 -7.78 1.20
C ARG A 256 18.01 -7.59 2.68
N ARG A 257 18.23 -6.33 3.11
CA ARG A 257 18.53 -5.98 4.50
C ARG A 257 17.40 -6.35 5.47
N ILE A 258 16.13 -6.20 5.09
CA ILE A 258 14.99 -6.62 5.93
C ILE A 258 14.97 -8.14 6.07
N VAL A 259 15.11 -8.88 4.97
CA VAL A 259 15.05 -10.36 5.00
C VAL A 259 16.27 -10.98 5.70
N ASP A 260 17.45 -10.35 5.60
CA ASP A 260 18.64 -10.71 6.39
C ASP A 260 18.44 -10.46 7.91
N THR A 261 17.55 -9.53 8.29
CA THR A 261 17.25 -9.20 9.69
C THR A 261 16.17 -10.10 10.28
N ASP A 262 15.04 -10.26 9.57
CA ASP A 262 13.97 -11.22 9.86
C ASP A 262 13.29 -11.63 8.54
N PRO A 263 13.47 -12.86 8.03
CA PRO A 263 12.84 -13.30 6.78
C PRO A 263 11.32 -13.41 6.87
N SER A 264 10.75 -13.40 8.09
CA SER A 264 9.31 -13.34 8.30
C SER A 264 8.73 -11.91 8.31
N ALA A 265 9.57 -10.87 8.17
CA ALA A 265 9.14 -9.49 8.29
C ALA A 265 8.53 -8.90 7.00
N LEU A 266 9.04 -9.31 5.84
CA LEU A 266 8.71 -8.68 4.57
C LEU A 266 7.46 -9.28 3.90
N MET A 267 6.61 -8.43 3.35
CA MET A 267 5.39 -8.78 2.61
C MET A 267 5.29 -7.96 1.33
N VAL A 268 5.03 -8.57 0.17
CA VAL A 268 4.81 -7.81 -1.09
C VAL A 268 3.42 -7.21 -1.19
N GLY A 269 3.28 -6.17 -2.00
CA GLY A 269 1.99 -5.71 -2.49
C GLY A 269 2.15 -4.69 -3.62
N THR A 270 1.05 -4.38 -4.30
CA THR A 270 1.09 -3.58 -5.53
C THR A 270 1.03 -2.07 -5.27
N ASP A 271 0.42 -1.64 -4.16
CA ASP A 271 0.00 -0.25 -3.92
C ASP A 271 -0.88 0.30 -5.06
N LEU A 272 -1.67 -0.54 -5.75
CA LEU A 272 -2.61 -0.10 -6.80
C LEU A 272 -3.74 0.78 -6.22
N PRO A 273 -4.25 1.79 -6.97
CA PRO A 273 -3.82 2.27 -8.28
C PRO A 273 -2.68 3.31 -8.19
N SER A 274 -1.85 3.23 -7.15
CA SER A 274 -0.67 4.07 -6.92
C SER A 274 -0.98 5.55 -6.70
N THR A 275 -2.07 5.84 -5.97
CA THR A 275 -2.52 7.22 -5.67
C THR A 275 -1.38 8.08 -5.11
N ARG A 276 -1.14 9.25 -5.71
CA ARG A 276 -0.02 10.17 -5.37
C ARG A 276 1.41 9.62 -5.51
N ALA A 277 1.65 8.45 -6.12
CA ALA A 277 3.00 7.99 -6.42
C ALA A 277 3.57 8.78 -7.63
N ARG A 278 4.89 8.98 -7.67
CA ARG A 278 5.57 9.64 -8.82
C ARG A 278 5.61 8.71 -10.04
N ARG A 279 5.70 7.40 -9.79
CA ARG A 279 5.60 6.32 -10.76
C ARG A 279 4.52 5.33 -10.30
N PRO A 280 3.61 4.86 -11.16
CA PRO A 280 2.67 3.80 -10.80
C PRO A 280 3.37 2.43 -10.69
N PHE A 281 2.69 1.49 -10.04
CA PHE A 281 3.12 0.09 -9.97
C PHE A 281 3.31 -0.53 -11.35
N ALA A 282 4.46 -1.17 -11.55
CA ALA A 282 4.81 -1.95 -12.73
C ALA A 282 5.04 -3.41 -12.33
N ASP A 283 4.77 -4.35 -13.24
CA ASP A 283 4.90 -5.79 -12.95
C ASP A 283 6.36 -6.15 -12.60
N THR A 284 7.31 -5.41 -13.19
CA THR A 284 8.75 -5.46 -12.89
C THR A 284 9.10 -5.12 -11.44
N ASP A 285 8.22 -4.48 -10.68
CA ASP A 285 8.41 -4.26 -9.25
C ASP A 285 8.36 -5.60 -8.49
N LEU A 286 7.54 -6.56 -8.92
CA LEU A 286 7.52 -7.92 -8.37
C LEU A 286 8.69 -8.76 -8.89
N ASP A 287 9.11 -8.57 -10.14
CA ASP A 287 10.33 -9.21 -10.66
C ASP A 287 11.56 -8.82 -9.85
N LEU A 288 11.72 -7.52 -9.54
CA LEU A 288 12.80 -7.02 -8.69
C LEU A 288 12.80 -7.67 -7.30
N VAL A 289 11.64 -7.82 -6.66
CA VAL A 289 11.57 -8.51 -5.37
C VAL A 289 12.00 -9.97 -5.52
N ARG A 290 11.55 -10.66 -6.58
CA ARG A 290 11.89 -12.06 -6.85
C ARG A 290 13.38 -12.27 -7.14
N GLU A 291 14.03 -11.35 -7.84
CA GLU A 291 15.46 -11.42 -8.21
C GLU A 291 16.41 -11.24 -7.01
N VAL A 292 15.98 -10.51 -5.96
CA VAL A 292 16.76 -10.23 -4.75
C VAL A 292 16.67 -11.37 -3.70
N LEU A 293 15.72 -12.30 -3.88
CA LEU A 293 15.42 -13.36 -2.93
C LEU A 293 15.94 -14.73 -3.41
N THR A 294 16.28 -15.58 -2.45
CA THR A 294 16.47 -17.01 -2.72
C THR A 294 15.12 -17.69 -2.95
N PRO A 295 15.05 -18.81 -3.69
CA PRO A 295 13.78 -19.50 -3.97
C PRO A 295 12.96 -19.86 -2.72
N ALA A 296 13.59 -20.12 -1.58
CA ALA A 296 12.91 -20.40 -0.32
C ALA A 296 12.31 -19.14 0.35
N GLU A 297 12.89 -17.97 0.13
CA GLU A 297 12.39 -16.70 0.65
C GLU A 297 11.23 -16.16 -0.21
N VAL A 298 11.23 -16.43 -1.52
CA VAL A 298 10.16 -16.00 -2.44
C VAL A 298 8.79 -16.45 -1.94
N ASP A 299 8.57 -17.74 -1.63
CA ASP A 299 7.27 -18.24 -1.14
C ASP A 299 6.85 -17.65 0.22
N ALA A 300 7.81 -17.25 1.06
CA ALA A 300 7.53 -16.61 2.34
C ALA A 300 7.07 -15.16 2.11
N VAL A 301 7.84 -14.40 1.35
CA VAL A 301 7.65 -12.95 1.09
C VAL A 301 6.45 -12.68 0.18
N PHE A 302 6.19 -13.54 -0.81
CA PHE A 302 5.07 -13.40 -1.74
C PHE A 302 3.74 -13.92 -1.19
N TRP A 303 3.75 -14.89 -0.26
CA TRP A 303 2.51 -15.48 0.28
C TRP A 303 2.51 -15.60 1.80
N SER A 304 3.39 -16.43 2.36
CA SER A 304 3.17 -17.00 3.70
C SER A 304 3.20 -15.95 4.82
N ASN A 305 4.15 -15.01 4.77
CA ASN A 305 4.30 -13.94 5.77
C ASN A 305 3.01 -13.10 5.90
N ALA A 306 2.42 -12.71 4.77
CA ALA A 306 1.18 -11.94 4.74
C ALA A 306 -0.05 -12.79 5.06
N ALA A 307 -0.12 -14.02 4.55
CA ALA A 307 -1.20 -14.95 4.88
C ALA A 307 -1.29 -15.20 6.40
N ASP A 308 -0.16 -15.38 7.09
CA ASP A 308 -0.13 -15.53 8.54
C ASP A 308 -0.54 -14.23 9.27
N PHE A 309 -0.04 -13.07 8.81
CA PHE A 309 -0.30 -11.77 9.43
C PHE A 309 -1.75 -11.28 9.31
N TYR A 310 -2.41 -11.53 8.17
CA TYR A 310 -3.80 -11.13 7.91
C TYR A 310 -4.83 -12.25 8.17
N LEU A 311 -4.52 -13.51 7.84
CA LEU A 311 -5.49 -14.62 7.83
C LEU A 311 -5.27 -15.66 8.94
N GLY A 312 -4.05 -15.77 9.50
CA GLY A 312 -3.65 -16.82 10.45
C GLY A 312 -4.53 -16.95 11.70
N ARG A 313 -5.27 -15.90 12.07
CA ARG A 313 -6.24 -15.94 13.19
C ARG A 313 -7.38 -16.95 12.99
N ARG A 314 -7.72 -17.33 11.75
CA ARG A 314 -8.80 -18.30 11.46
C ARG A 314 -8.50 -19.75 11.89
N ALA A 315 -7.25 -20.09 12.23
CA ALA A 315 -6.85 -21.45 12.61
C ALA A 315 -6.97 -21.74 14.13
N ARG A 316 -7.33 -20.76 14.97
CA ARG A 316 -7.30 -20.88 16.44
C ARG A 316 -8.66 -21.14 17.11
N THR A 317 -9.69 -21.47 16.34
CA THR A 317 -11.04 -21.78 16.85
C THR A 317 -11.54 -23.11 16.27
N SER A 318 -11.14 -24.20 16.91
CA SER A 318 -11.64 -25.57 16.74
C SER A 318 -11.55 -26.32 18.05
#